data_AF-A0A100WS37-F1
#
_entry.id   AF-A0A100WS37-F1
#
_cell.length_a   1.000
_cell.length_b   1.000
_cell.length_c   1.000
_cell.angle_alpha   90.00
_cell.angle_beta   90.00
_cell.angle_gamma   90.00
#
_symmetry.space_group_name_H-M   'P 1'
#
loop_
_entity.id
_entity.type
_entity.pdbx_description
1 polymer ?
#
loop_
_entity_poly.entity_id
_entity_poly.type
_entity_poly.pdbx_seq_one_letter_code
_entity_poly.pdbx_strand_id
1 'polypeptide(L)'
;MTHAHHCITGTRCRGRDGDGKPANTERPGTLCDACLAAHTDAIGRLLRDYAMLYATIGERHAAAGETVKSSRNPAIPINVHADRVMAEIVEWAQRGAIVVARQLNTALPATSGRKLPPARDPGTHKPITAEPGSIADRTARRTAPTDVTVLHAYLRLIEPHIEDLAYEPAHRTLAWARPERCADHQAQIDIAEAELAAVANDDNRRALERARLAAANCDPCNGWGHNGQAFGITYVTGLAIVERLTELHHTARQHLGHTRLRHRFDMPCPNCHAQTVGRDNGQAIIDCRTCEYAWTEREYKLLVGMHVEDELEETVLRPQLDEANGRLDSIADLAAKLTDPDEVNAPGAGGIILDAIRKIMDGHQPPEQRTIGYDVASTIEQQRAEDDWTWQRAEPYKKPRKNPKQPVAQGIPKITQSSRSLLTDDGGLYPDEYTCAPACPNCHLIHTGECP
;
A
#
# COMPACT_ATOMS: atom_id res chain seq x y z
N MET A 1 -34.94 -11.89 26.42
CA MET A 1 -34.29 -10.61 26.10
C MET A 1 -32.85 -10.91 25.83
N THR A 2 -32.42 -10.87 24.57
CA THR A 2 -31.01 -11.02 24.20
C THR A 2 -30.28 -9.77 24.69
N HIS A 3 -29.26 -9.94 25.55
CA HIS A 3 -28.42 -8.82 25.96
C HIS A 3 -27.63 -8.36 24.73
N ALA A 4 -27.97 -7.20 24.18
CA ALA A 4 -27.18 -6.59 23.12
C ALA A 4 -25.85 -6.14 23.73
N HIS A 5 -24.74 -6.68 23.23
CA HIS A 5 -23.39 -6.26 23.61
C HIS A 5 -22.85 -5.29 22.55
N HIS A 6 -21.87 -4.46 22.90
CA HIS A 6 -21.22 -3.56 21.94
C HIS A 6 -19.91 -4.16 21.44
N CYS A 7 -19.58 -3.88 20.18
CA CYS A 7 -18.31 -4.26 19.56
C CYS A 7 -17.11 -3.86 20.41
N ILE A 8 -16.17 -4.80 20.63
CA ILE A 8 -15.00 -4.60 21.50
C ILE A 8 -14.04 -3.50 21.01
N THR A 9 -14.05 -3.17 19.71
CA THR A 9 -13.28 -2.04 19.14
C THR A 9 -13.73 -0.67 19.69
N GLY A 10 -14.92 -0.60 20.32
CA GLY A 10 -15.41 0.59 20.98
C GLY A 10 -15.50 1.79 20.03
N THR A 11 -14.78 2.87 20.36
CA THR A 11 -14.82 4.12 19.58
C THR A 11 -14.16 4.01 18.20
N ARG A 12 -13.46 2.92 17.89
CA ARG A 12 -12.91 2.72 16.54
C ARG A 12 -13.78 1.79 15.69
N CYS A 13 -14.96 1.42 16.18
CA CYS A 13 -15.89 0.55 15.46
C CYS A 13 -16.27 1.13 14.09
N ARG A 14 -16.15 0.32 13.03
CA ARG A 14 -16.53 0.70 11.66
C ARG A 14 -18.03 0.54 11.37
N GLY A 15 -18.70 -0.36 12.07
CA GLY A 15 -20.14 -0.62 11.95
C GLY A 15 -21.00 0.27 12.86
N ARG A 16 -20.58 1.50 13.15
CA ARG A 16 -21.31 2.40 14.04
C ARG A 16 -22.73 2.65 13.53
N ASP A 17 -23.68 2.73 14.45
CA ASP A 17 -25.06 3.12 14.13
C ASP A 17 -25.15 4.62 13.79
N GLY A 18 -26.34 5.08 13.40
CA GLY A 18 -26.60 6.49 13.08
C GLY A 18 -26.37 7.45 14.25
N ASP A 19 -26.40 6.95 15.49
CA ASP A 19 -26.12 7.72 16.71
C ASP A 19 -24.62 7.77 17.05
N GLY A 20 -23.77 7.12 16.25
CA GLY A 20 -22.34 7.01 16.53
C GLY A 20 -22.03 6.09 17.71
N LYS A 21 -22.89 5.15 18.07
CA LYS A 21 -22.55 4.09 19.04
C LYS A 21 -21.91 2.90 18.31
N PRO A 22 -21.04 2.12 18.97
CA PRO A 22 -20.48 0.91 18.38
C PRO A 22 -21.60 -0.09 18.02
N ALA A 23 -21.42 -0.82 16.92
CA ALA A 23 -22.38 -1.83 16.49
C ALA A 23 -22.67 -2.85 17.60
N ASN A 24 -23.89 -3.36 17.63
CA ASN A 24 -24.26 -4.42 18.56
C ASN A 24 -23.71 -5.78 18.08
N THR A 25 -23.28 -6.61 19.02
CA THR A 25 -22.81 -7.97 18.81
C THR A 25 -23.66 -8.95 19.62
N GLU A 26 -23.74 -10.20 19.15
CA GLU A 26 -24.48 -11.25 19.85
C GLU A 26 -23.79 -11.70 21.14
N ARG A 27 -22.47 -11.59 21.20
CA ARG A 27 -21.63 -12.04 22.32
C ARG A 27 -20.83 -10.88 22.91
N PRO A 28 -20.59 -10.87 24.24
CA PRO A 28 -19.74 -9.88 24.86
C PRO A 28 -18.29 -10.04 24.40
N GLY A 29 -17.61 -8.93 24.14
CA GLY A 29 -16.18 -8.94 23.80
C GLY A 29 -15.85 -9.39 22.38
N THR A 30 -16.84 -9.54 21.48
CA THR A 30 -16.58 -9.87 20.08
C THR A 30 -16.52 -8.63 19.19
N LEU A 31 -15.95 -8.80 18.00
CA LEU A 31 -15.97 -7.81 16.94
C LEU A 31 -17.31 -7.85 16.21
N CYS A 32 -17.83 -6.70 15.77
CA CYS A 32 -18.92 -6.69 14.79
C CYS A 32 -18.41 -7.12 13.40
N ASP A 33 -19.29 -7.63 12.54
CA ASP A 33 -18.95 -8.12 11.19
C ASP A 33 -18.13 -7.13 10.36
N ALA A 34 -18.47 -5.84 10.43
CA ALA A 34 -17.74 -4.78 9.73
C ALA A 34 -16.30 -4.59 10.24
N CYS A 35 -16.06 -4.71 11.55
CA CYS A 35 -14.71 -4.67 12.11
C CYS A 35 -13.94 -5.94 11.79
N LEU A 36 -14.57 -7.10 11.94
CA LEU A 36 -13.96 -8.39 11.66
C LEU A 36 -13.50 -8.45 10.19
N ALA A 37 -14.39 -8.14 9.25
CA ALA A 37 -14.06 -8.09 7.82
C ALA A 37 -12.92 -7.11 7.51
N ALA A 38 -12.90 -5.93 8.15
CA ALA A 38 -11.84 -4.95 7.96
C ALA A 38 -10.48 -5.42 8.48
N HIS A 39 -10.44 -6.06 9.65
CA HIS A 39 -9.20 -6.62 10.22
C HIS A 39 -8.72 -7.81 9.40
N THR A 40 -9.62 -8.70 8.98
CA THR A 40 -9.29 -9.82 8.10
C THR A 40 -8.71 -9.37 6.77
N ASP A 41 -9.32 -8.37 6.10
CA ASP A 41 -8.79 -7.83 4.84
C ASP A 41 -7.41 -7.16 5.02
N ALA A 42 -7.23 -6.38 6.10
CA ALA A 42 -5.96 -5.73 6.38
C ALA A 42 -4.84 -6.74 6.69
N ILE A 43 -5.11 -7.72 7.56
CA ILE A 43 -4.13 -8.73 7.98
C ILE A 43 -3.78 -9.65 6.80
N GLY A 44 -4.77 -10.08 6.00
CA GLY A 44 -4.53 -10.93 4.81
C GLY A 44 -3.69 -10.23 3.73
N ARG A 45 -3.64 -8.90 3.72
CA ARG A 45 -2.80 -8.12 2.78
C ARG A 45 -1.38 -7.86 3.29
N LEU A 46 -1.08 -8.09 4.57
CA LEU A 46 0.23 -7.79 5.16
C LEU A 46 1.39 -8.49 4.46
N LEU A 47 1.21 -9.74 4.01
CA LEU A 47 2.26 -10.46 3.29
C LEU A 47 2.63 -9.75 2.00
N ARG A 48 1.63 -9.23 1.28
CA ARG A 48 1.84 -8.43 0.07
C ARG A 48 2.52 -7.11 0.40
N ASP A 49 2.03 -6.39 1.41
CA ASP A 49 2.64 -5.11 1.80
C ASP A 49 4.10 -5.30 2.24
N TYR A 50 4.41 -6.39 2.95
CA TYR A 50 5.79 -6.77 3.29
C TYR A 50 6.65 -6.99 2.04
N ALA A 51 6.17 -7.75 1.06
CA ALA A 51 6.90 -8.00 -0.19
C ALA A 51 7.15 -6.70 -0.97
N MET A 52 6.16 -5.80 -0.99
CA MET A 52 6.31 -4.48 -1.60
C MET A 52 7.33 -3.61 -0.86
N LEU A 53 7.28 -3.57 0.48
CA LEU A 53 8.29 -2.86 1.28
C LEU A 53 9.69 -3.41 1.03
N TYR A 54 9.84 -4.75 0.96
CA TYR A 54 11.11 -5.39 0.67
C TYR A 54 11.69 -4.96 -0.68
N ALA A 55 10.84 -4.84 -1.72
CA ALA A 55 11.26 -4.34 -3.03
C ALA A 55 11.80 -2.90 -2.96
N THR A 56 11.27 -2.06 -2.07
CA THR A 56 11.73 -0.67 -1.90
C THR A 56 13.06 -0.52 -1.16
N ILE A 57 13.55 -1.55 -0.45
CA ILE A 57 14.82 -1.45 0.31
C ILE A 57 16.01 -1.12 -0.59
N GLY A 58 15.99 -1.55 -1.85
CA GLY A 58 17.03 -1.26 -2.86
C GLY A 58 16.75 -0.04 -3.74
N GLU A 59 15.56 0.54 -3.68
CA GLU A 59 15.18 1.66 -4.54
C GLU A 59 15.79 2.97 -4.03
N ARG A 60 16.53 3.64 -4.92
CA ARG A 60 16.98 5.01 -4.68
C ARG A 60 15.80 5.93 -4.95
N HIS A 61 15.20 6.49 -3.90
CA HIS A 61 14.45 7.72 -4.10
C HIS A 61 15.45 8.76 -4.61
N ALA A 62 15.36 9.11 -5.90
CA ALA A 62 16.02 10.28 -6.43
C ALA A 62 15.46 11.47 -5.67
N ALA A 63 16.14 11.87 -4.59
CA ALA A 63 15.73 13.02 -3.81
C ALA A 63 15.67 14.19 -4.80
N ALA A 64 14.46 14.72 -5.03
CA ALA A 64 14.23 15.89 -5.87
C ALA A 64 14.77 17.19 -5.22
N GLY A 65 15.71 17.07 -4.27
CA GLY A 65 16.33 18.15 -3.53
C GLY A 65 17.71 18.52 -4.08
N GLU A 66 18.12 19.74 -3.79
CA GLU A 66 19.43 20.29 -4.16
C GLU A 66 20.55 19.36 -3.63
N THR A 67 21.46 18.96 -4.52
CA THR A 67 22.58 18.08 -4.20
C THR A 67 23.51 18.77 -3.20
N VAL A 68 23.35 18.45 -1.92
CA VAL A 68 24.28 18.92 -0.88
C VAL A 68 25.60 18.17 -1.06
N LYS A 69 26.62 18.87 -1.57
CA LYS A 69 27.98 18.33 -1.62
C LYS A 69 28.46 18.09 -0.18
N SER A 70 28.96 16.87 0.03
CA SER A 70 29.85 16.43 1.10
C SER A 70 29.21 16.00 2.43
N SER A 71 28.93 14.71 2.53
CA SER A 71 29.58 13.89 3.56
C SER A 71 30.43 12.82 2.85
N ARG A 72 31.62 12.50 3.38
CA ARG A 72 32.60 11.58 2.73
C ARG A 72 32.22 10.10 2.85
N ASN A 73 31.20 9.79 3.66
CA ASN A 73 30.61 8.45 3.72
C ASN A 73 29.37 8.44 2.81
N PRO A 74 29.26 7.50 1.85
CA PRO A 74 28.03 7.35 1.10
C PRO A 74 26.91 7.07 2.09
N ALA A 75 25.82 7.84 2.03
CA ALA A 75 24.63 7.55 2.83
C ALA A 75 24.25 6.08 2.55
N ILE A 76 24.11 5.28 3.62
CA ILE A 76 23.72 3.88 3.51
C ILE A 76 22.41 3.86 2.71
N PRO A 77 22.37 3.25 1.52
CA PRO A 77 21.23 3.34 0.62
C PRO A 77 20.15 2.33 1.02
N ILE A 78 19.77 2.33 2.30
CA ILE A 78 18.75 1.45 2.85
C ILE A 78 17.61 2.34 3.32
N ASN A 79 16.40 2.06 2.85
CA ASN A 79 15.20 2.68 3.39
C ASN A 79 14.93 2.14 4.80
N VAL A 80 15.56 2.74 5.80
CA VAL A 80 15.47 2.32 7.22
C VAL A 80 14.02 2.30 7.72
N HIS A 81 13.15 3.14 7.16
CA HIS A 81 11.73 3.13 7.52
C HIS A 81 11.01 1.88 7.00
N ALA A 82 11.26 1.47 5.76
CA ALA A 82 10.69 0.25 5.21
C ALA A 82 11.16 -0.98 5.99
N ASP A 83 12.47 -1.05 6.27
CA ASP A 83 13.08 -2.12 7.07
C ASP A 83 12.47 -2.20 8.48
N ARG A 84 12.30 -1.05 9.15
CA ARG A 84 11.63 -0.98 10.46
C ARG A 84 10.19 -1.50 10.39
N VAL A 85 9.40 -1.05 9.41
CA VAL A 85 7.98 -1.48 9.29
C VAL A 85 7.91 -2.99 9.04
N MET A 86 8.80 -3.53 8.22
CA MET A 86 8.91 -4.97 7.99
C MET A 86 9.25 -5.75 9.27
N ALA A 87 10.23 -5.30 10.04
CA ALA A 87 10.59 -5.91 11.31
C ALA A 87 9.41 -5.90 12.29
N GLU A 88 8.70 -4.77 12.40
CA GLU A 88 7.51 -4.66 13.26
C GLU A 88 6.38 -5.59 12.77
N ILE A 89 6.15 -5.76 11.46
CA ILE A 89 5.16 -6.72 10.93
C ILE A 89 5.48 -8.14 11.38
N VAL A 90 6.73 -8.60 11.23
CA VAL A 90 7.15 -9.95 11.62
C VAL A 90 7.00 -10.16 13.11
N GLU A 91 7.46 -9.19 13.92
CA GLU A 91 7.39 -9.26 15.38
C GLU A 91 5.95 -9.36 15.88
N TRP A 92 5.04 -8.53 15.37
CA TRP A 92 3.63 -8.55 15.80
C TRP A 92 2.86 -9.77 15.25
N ALA A 93 3.19 -10.24 14.05
CA ALA A 93 2.63 -11.48 13.51
C ALA A 93 3.10 -12.70 14.33
N GLN A 94 4.36 -12.74 14.76
CA GLN A 94 4.86 -13.77 15.65
C GLN A 94 4.07 -13.80 16.97
N ARG A 95 3.82 -12.63 17.57
CA ARG A 95 3.04 -12.54 18.82
C ARG A 95 1.62 -13.07 18.65
N GLY A 96 0.91 -12.65 17.60
CA GLY A 96 -0.43 -13.17 17.30
C GLY A 96 -0.43 -14.68 17.10
N ALA A 97 0.55 -15.20 16.35
CA ALA A 97 0.69 -16.63 16.11
C ALA A 97 0.98 -17.42 17.40
N ILE A 98 1.74 -16.88 18.35
CA ILE A 98 1.99 -17.52 19.66
C ILE A 98 0.70 -17.63 20.47
N VAL A 99 -0.12 -16.58 20.49
CA VAL A 99 -1.40 -16.56 21.20
C VAL A 99 -2.35 -17.59 20.61
N VAL A 100 -2.55 -17.56 19.28
CA VAL A 100 -3.42 -18.51 18.58
C VAL A 100 -2.89 -19.94 18.72
N ALA A 101 -1.58 -20.17 18.59
CA ALA A 101 -1.00 -21.50 18.76
C ALA A 101 -1.28 -22.08 20.15
N ARG A 102 -1.21 -21.24 21.20
CA ARG A 102 -1.54 -21.64 22.57
C ARG A 102 -3.02 -21.98 22.73
N GLN A 103 -3.92 -21.15 22.19
CA GLN A 103 -5.36 -21.40 22.22
C GLN A 103 -5.72 -22.72 21.54
N LEU A 104 -5.09 -23.01 20.39
CA LEU A 104 -5.29 -24.24 19.62
C LEU A 104 -4.50 -25.45 20.15
N ASN A 105 -3.70 -25.27 21.20
CA ASN A 105 -2.76 -26.27 21.72
C ASN A 105 -1.89 -26.91 20.62
N THR A 106 -1.39 -26.08 19.71
CA THR A 106 -0.51 -26.49 18.60
C THR A 106 0.87 -25.86 18.73
N ALA A 107 1.86 -26.43 18.05
CA ALA A 107 3.18 -25.84 17.99
C ALA A 107 3.16 -24.59 17.09
N LEU A 108 3.92 -23.56 17.47
CA LEU A 108 4.16 -22.41 16.60
C LEU A 108 4.77 -22.89 15.26
N PRO A 109 4.40 -22.31 14.11
CA PRO A 109 5.08 -22.60 12.85
C PRO A 109 6.58 -22.42 13.03
N ALA A 110 7.35 -23.46 12.74
CA ALA A 110 8.76 -23.52 13.09
C ALA A 110 9.53 -22.38 12.40
N THR A 111 9.95 -21.38 13.18
CA THR A 111 10.80 -20.26 12.73
C THR A 111 12.20 -20.71 12.36
N SER A 112 12.73 -21.65 13.13
CA SER A 112 13.90 -22.41 12.73
C SER A 112 13.38 -23.58 11.90
N GLY A 113 13.68 -23.59 10.59
CA GLY A 113 13.41 -24.76 9.73
C GLY A 113 13.82 -26.03 10.47
N ARG A 114 13.01 -27.11 10.35
CA ARG A 114 13.14 -28.36 11.13
C ARG A 114 14.57 -28.52 11.63
N LYS A 115 14.83 -28.18 12.89
CA LYS A 115 16.16 -28.38 13.46
C LYS A 115 16.37 -29.86 13.34
N LEU A 116 17.18 -30.28 12.36
CA LEU A 116 17.67 -31.64 12.31
C LEU A 116 18.21 -31.88 13.73
N PRO A 117 17.86 -33.01 14.36
CA PRO A 117 18.38 -33.31 15.69
C PRO A 117 19.89 -33.05 15.62
N PRO A 118 20.42 -32.14 16.46
CA PRO A 118 21.80 -31.71 16.33
C PRO A 118 22.65 -32.96 16.33
N ALA A 119 23.52 -33.11 15.32
CA ALA A 119 24.42 -34.25 15.26
C ALA A 119 25.12 -34.31 16.63
N ARG A 120 24.97 -35.43 17.34
CA ARG A 120 25.59 -35.59 18.65
C ARG A 120 26.95 -36.22 18.44
N ASP A 121 27.95 -35.68 19.10
CA ASP A 121 29.25 -36.33 19.18
C ASP A 121 29.06 -37.72 19.83
N PRO A 122 29.47 -38.81 19.17
CA PRO A 122 29.26 -40.17 19.68
C PRO A 122 29.98 -40.44 21.01
N GLY A 123 31.06 -39.71 21.33
CA GLY A 123 31.77 -39.86 22.60
C GLY A 123 31.17 -39.03 23.73
N THR A 124 30.81 -37.78 23.46
CA THR A 124 30.35 -36.84 24.50
C THR A 124 28.84 -36.70 24.60
N HIS A 125 28.09 -37.19 23.61
CA HIS A 125 26.65 -36.99 23.41
C HIS A 125 26.20 -35.51 23.39
N LYS A 126 27.15 -34.57 23.31
CA LYS A 126 26.87 -33.14 23.22
C LYS A 126 26.44 -32.80 21.79
N PRO A 127 25.51 -31.84 21.62
CA PRO A 127 25.14 -31.36 20.30
C PRO A 127 26.36 -30.69 19.65
N ILE A 128 26.74 -31.17 18.46
CA ILE A 128 27.76 -30.54 17.62
C ILE A 128 27.14 -29.27 17.05
N THR A 129 27.51 -28.13 17.64
CA THR A 129 27.24 -26.82 17.06
C THR A 129 28.17 -26.61 15.87
N ALA A 130 27.63 -26.27 14.71
CA ALA A 130 28.46 -25.92 13.57
C ALA A 130 29.37 -24.73 13.95
N GLU A 131 30.67 -24.87 13.71
CA GLU A 131 31.61 -23.77 13.92
C GLU A 131 31.20 -22.58 13.02
N PRO A 132 31.23 -21.33 13.52
CA PRO A 132 30.93 -20.15 12.72
C PRO A 132 31.76 -20.12 11.43
N GLY A 133 31.11 -19.97 10.26
CA GLY A 133 31.77 -19.97 8.95
C GLY A 133 32.05 -21.35 8.34
N SER A 134 31.83 -22.44 9.08
CA SER A 134 31.89 -23.81 8.54
C SER A 134 30.88 -24.01 7.39
N ILE A 135 31.06 -25.06 6.60
CA ILE A 135 30.10 -25.43 5.56
C ILE A 135 28.72 -25.73 6.17
N ALA A 136 28.69 -26.34 7.36
CA ALA A 136 27.45 -26.62 8.08
C ALA A 136 26.73 -25.34 8.53
N ASP A 137 27.44 -24.35 9.09
CA ASP A 137 26.86 -23.05 9.46
C ASP A 137 26.32 -22.32 8.22
N ARG A 138 27.10 -22.26 7.13
CA ARG A 138 26.66 -21.65 5.87
C ARG A 138 25.46 -22.37 5.26
N THR A 139 25.41 -23.69 5.32
CA THR A 139 24.28 -24.49 4.82
C THR A 139 23.05 -24.24 5.68
N ALA A 140 23.19 -24.27 7.00
CA ALA A 140 22.10 -23.98 7.93
C ALA A 140 21.52 -22.57 7.75
N ARG A 141 22.37 -21.55 7.54
CA ARG A 141 21.92 -20.18 7.22
C ARG A 141 21.22 -20.09 5.87
N ARG A 142 21.67 -20.83 4.86
CA ARG A 142 21.04 -20.88 3.53
C ARG A 142 19.72 -21.65 3.50
N THR A 143 19.54 -22.63 4.39
CA THR A 143 18.31 -23.42 4.49
C THR A 143 17.33 -22.90 5.53
N ALA A 144 17.73 -21.89 6.32
CA ALA A 144 16.82 -21.19 7.21
C ALA A 144 15.66 -20.60 6.38
N PRO A 145 14.40 -20.73 6.83
CA PRO A 145 13.28 -20.13 6.14
C PRO A 145 13.48 -18.62 6.09
N THR A 146 13.16 -18.01 4.95
CA THR A 146 13.20 -16.55 4.81
C THR A 146 12.14 -15.90 5.70
N ASP A 147 12.35 -14.65 6.10
CA ASP A 147 11.38 -13.91 6.92
C ASP A 147 9.99 -13.85 6.29
N VAL A 148 9.92 -13.78 4.95
CA VAL A 148 8.66 -13.87 4.19
C VAL A 148 7.95 -15.21 4.41
N THR A 149 8.71 -16.31 4.41
CA THR A 149 8.16 -17.66 4.62
C THR A 149 7.65 -17.82 6.04
N VAL A 150 8.42 -17.31 7.02
CA VAL A 150 8.04 -17.31 8.44
C VAL A 150 6.79 -16.46 8.66
N LEU A 151 6.76 -15.24 8.12
CA LEU A 151 5.61 -14.33 8.18
C LEU A 151 4.36 -14.96 7.57
N HIS A 152 4.47 -15.56 6.39
CA HIS A 152 3.35 -16.25 5.75
C HIS A 152 2.79 -17.37 6.62
N ALA A 153 3.65 -18.14 7.30
CA ALA A 153 3.21 -19.20 8.20
C ALA A 153 2.49 -18.64 9.45
N TYR A 154 2.94 -17.50 9.99
CA TYR A 154 2.23 -16.81 11.08
C TYR A 154 0.87 -16.28 10.65
N LEU A 155 0.80 -15.59 9.51
CA LEU A 155 -0.45 -15.02 9.00
C LEU A 155 -1.47 -16.11 8.68
N ARG A 156 -1.05 -17.24 8.09
CA ARG A 156 -1.92 -18.41 7.89
C ARG A 156 -2.50 -18.99 9.18
N LEU A 157 -1.77 -18.89 10.29
CA LEU A 157 -2.27 -19.31 11.59
C LEU A 157 -3.23 -18.28 12.18
N ILE A 158 -2.97 -16.98 12.00
CA ILE A 158 -3.78 -15.89 12.58
C ILE A 158 -5.09 -15.68 11.83
N GLU A 159 -5.07 -15.64 10.49
CA GLU A 159 -6.20 -15.25 9.64
C GLU A 159 -7.54 -15.95 9.97
N PRO A 160 -7.60 -17.29 10.14
CA PRO A 160 -8.86 -17.97 10.48
C PRO A 160 -9.30 -17.77 11.94
N HIS A 161 -8.43 -17.22 12.81
CA HIS A 161 -8.62 -17.09 14.25
C HIS A 161 -8.56 -15.63 14.73
N ILE A 162 -8.84 -14.66 13.87
CA ILE A 162 -8.80 -13.23 14.23
C ILE A 162 -9.80 -12.89 15.34
N GLU A 163 -11.00 -13.48 15.31
CA GLU A 163 -12.02 -13.25 16.34
C GLU A 163 -11.59 -13.84 17.70
N ASP A 164 -11.10 -15.09 17.70
CA ASP A 164 -10.56 -15.76 18.89
C ASP A 164 -9.36 -15.00 19.48
N LEU A 165 -8.48 -14.50 18.60
CA LEU A 165 -7.35 -13.66 18.98
C LEU A 165 -7.85 -12.35 19.61
N ALA A 166 -8.83 -11.67 19.01
CA ALA A 166 -9.34 -10.39 19.54
C ALA A 166 -9.94 -10.54 20.95
N TYR A 167 -10.54 -11.68 21.26
CA TYR A 167 -11.11 -12.00 22.56
C TYR A 167 -10.07 -12.34 23.64
N GLU A 168 -8.84 -12.68 23.26
CA GLU A 168 -7.84 -13.14 24.22
C GLU A 168 -7.51 -12.06 25.27
N PRO A 169 -7.54 -12.40 26.57
CA PRO A 169 -7.16 -11.48 27.63
C PRO A 169 -5.70 -11.02 27.52
N ALA A 170 -5.34 -10.04 28.34
CA ALA A 170 -3.97 -9.54 28.37
C ALA A 170 -2.99 -10.67 28.73
N HIS A 171 -2.04 -10.93 27.85
CA HIS A 171 -0.97 -11.88 28.11
C HIS A 171 0.36 -11.17 28.27
N ARG A 172 1.22 -11.75 29.11
CA ARG A 172 2.57 -11.27 29.34
C ARG A 172 3.42 -11.54 28.11
N THR A 173 3.96 -10.50 27.49
CA THR A 173 4.87 -10.61 26.36
C THR A 173 6.11 -9.75 26.59
N LEU A 174 7.23 -10.17 26.01
CA LEU A 174 8.42 -9.35 25.96
C LEU A 174 8.31 -8.43 24.74
N ALA A 175 8.35 -7.12 24.98
CA ALA A 175 8.32 -6.14 23.92
C ALA A 175 9.38 -5.09 24.15
N TRP A 176 9.93 -4.60 23.04
CA TRP A 176 10.58 -3.32 23.05
C TRP A 176 9.53 -2.29 23.45
N ALA A 177 9.65 -1.75 24.65
CA ALA A 177 8.82 -0.64 25.05
C ALA A 177 9.09 0.48 24.04
N ARG A 178 8.02 1.09 23.53
CA ARG A 178 8.21 2.34 22.81
C ARG A 178 8.96 3.27 23.77
N PRO A 179 9.96 4.00 23.27
CA PRO A 179 10.58 5.05 24.07
C PRO A 179 9.47 5.92 24.66
N GLU A 180 9.32 5.88 25.98
CA GLU A 180 8.51 6.86 26.67
C GLU A 180 9.33 8.14 26.72
N ARG A 181 8.71 9.25 26.32
CA ARG A 181 9.35 10.54 26.48
C ARG A 181 9.57 10.75 27.97
N CYS A 182 10.74 11.25 28.37
CA CYS A 182 10.94 11.65 29.76
C CYS A 182 9.92 12.74 30.12
N ALA A 183 9.59 12.82 31.41
CA ALA A 183 8.57 13.74 31.91
C ALA A 183 8.81 15.19 31.44
N ASP A 184 10.07 15.64 31.39
CA ASP A 184 10.44 16.98 30.96
C ASP A 184 10.08 17.25 29.49
N HIS A 185 10.44 16.34 28.59
CA HIS A 185 10.14 16.51 27.17
C HIS A 185 8.67 16.28 26.84
N GLN A 186 7.98 15.41 27.60
CA GLN A 186 6.53 15.28 27.49
C GLN A 186 5.85 16.60 27.89
N ALA A 187 6.24 17.19 29.02
CA ALA A 187 5.72 18.48 29.47
C ALA A 187 5.99 19.62 28.47
N GLN A 188 7.18 19.66 27.85
CA GLN A 188 7.48 20.65 26.81
C GLN A 188 6.58 20.51 25.57
N ILE A 189 6.28 19.28 25.17
CA ILE A 189 5.39 19.02 24.04
C ILE A 189 3.96 19.38 24.40
N ASP A 190 3.49 18.99 25.59
CA ASP A 190 2.14 19.30 26.05
C ASP A 190 1.91 20.82 26.11
N ILE A 191 2.89 21.58 26.60
CA ILE A 191 2.86 23.06 26.59
C ILE A 191 2.77 23.59 25.15
N ALA A 192 3.62 23.11 24.24
CA ALA A 192 3.63 23.57 22.86
C ALA A 192 2.34 23.19 22.08
N GLU A 193 1.75 22.03 22.37
CA GLU A 193 0.46 21.61 21.82
C GLU A 193 -0.69 22.47 22.37
N ALA A 194 -0.67 22.80 23.66
CA ALA A 194 -1.65 23.71 24.27
C ALA A 194 -1.56 25.13 23.68
N GLU A 195 -0.36 25.65 23.47
CA GLU A 195 -0.14 26.96 22.82
C GLU A 195 -0.61 26.97 21.36
N LEU A 196 -0.35 25.90 20.61
CA LEU A 196 -0.82 25.77 19.23
C LEU A 196 -2.35 25.64 19.15
N ALA A 197 -2.96 24.92 20.09
CA ALA A 197 -4.41 24.80 20.19
C ALA A 197 -5.07 26.13 20.56
N ALA A 198 -4.44 26.93 21.43
CA ALA A 198 -4.92 28.26 21.81
C ALA A 198 -4.80 29.26 20.64
N VAL A 199 -3.67 29.25 19.92
CA VAL A 199 -3.42 30.13 18.77
C VAL A 199 -2.69 29.36 17.66
N ALA A 200 -3.41 29.06 16.58
CA ALA A 200 -2.87 28.35 15.42
C ALA A 200 -2.05 29.30 14.52
N ASN A 201 -0.76 29.51 14.85
CA ASN A 201 0.17 30.29 14.04
C ASN A 201 1.46 29.50 13.71
N ASP A 202 2.26 30.01 12.78
CA ASP A 202 3.48 29.34 12.30
C ASP A 202 4.58 29.24 13.37
N ASP A 203 4.66 30.20 14.29
CA ASP A 203 5.67 30.19 15.35
C ASP A 203 5.40 29.13 16.41
N ASN A 204 4.13 28.94 16.79
CA ASN A 204 3.69 27.86 17.67
C ASN A 204 3.90 26.49 17.01
N ARG A 205 3.68 26.38 15.69
CA ARG A 205 4.00 25.15 14.93
C ARG A 205 5.51 24.84 15.00
N ARG A 206 6.37 25.84 14.80
CA ARG A 206 7.82 25.71 14.94
C ARG A 206 8.25 25.40 16.37
N ALA A 207 7.58 25.96 17.39
CA ALA A 207 7.85 25.65 18.79
C ALA A 207 7.56 24.18 19.10
N LEU A 208 6.42 23.66 18.64
CA LEU A 208 6.08 22.25 18.74
C LEU A 208 7.08 21.34 18.01
N GLU A 209 7.49 21.71 16.80
CA GLU A 209 8.53 20.98 16.06
C GLU A 209 9.87 20.98 16.81
N ARG A 210 10.28 22.11 17.40
CA ARG A 210 11.50 22.19 18.24
C ARG A 210 11.40 21.31 19.49
N ALA A 211 10.27 21.30 20.18
CA ALA A 211 10.05 20.44 21.34
C ALA A 211 10.12 18.94 20.96
N ARG A 212 9.52 18.58 19.82
CA ARG A 212 9.59 17.21 19.27
C ARG A 212 11.01 16.82 18.87
N LEU A 213 11.77 17.73 18.26
CA LEU A 213 13.18 17.52 17.90
C LEU A 213 14.09 17.43 19.13
N ALA A 214 13.86 18.24 20.16
CA ALA A 214 14.60 18.17 21.43
C ALA A 214 14.40 16.80 22.09
N ALA A 215 13.15 16.34 22.16
CA ALA A 215 12.82 15.00 22.62
C ALA A 215 13.47 13.92 21.74
N ALA A 216 13.47 14.08 20.41
CA ALA A 216 14.11 13.15 19.49
C ALA A 216 15.65 13.17 19.54
N ASN A 217 16.26 14.10 20.27
CA ASN A 217 17.71 14.14 20.54
C ASN A 217 18.04 13.72 21.97
N CYS A 218 17.03 13.44 22.79
CA CYS A 218 17.20 13.03 24.17
C CYS A 218 17.32 11.51 24.24
N ASP A 219 18.46 11.01 24.70
CA ASP A 219 18.76 9.59 24.88
C ASP A 219 17.65 8.83 25.64
N PRO A 220 17.20 9.28 26.84
CA PRO A 220 16.03 8.73 27.51
C PRO A 220 14.76 8.67 26.64
N CYS A 221 14.46 9.72 25.89
CA CYS A 221 13.23 9.82 25.08
C CYS A 221 13.30 9.03 23.78
N ASN A 222 14.49 8.72 23.27
CA ASN A 222 14.69 7.82 22.14
C ASN A 222 14.77 6.36 22.57
N GLY A 223 14.66 6.12 23.87
CA GLY A 223 14.68 4.78 24.46
C GLY A 223 16.09 4.27 24.60
N TRP A 224 17.12 4.98 24.13
CA TRP A 224 18.50 4.69 24.46
C TRP A 224 18.78 5.25 25.85
N GLY A 225 18.16 4.69 26.89
CA GLY A 225 18.66 4.91 28.24
C GLY A 225 20.14 4.52 28.32
N HIS A 226 20.84 4.85 29.41
CA HIS A 226 22.23 4.41 29.61
C HIS A 226 22.42 2.88 29.50
N ASN A 227 21.33 2.11 29.53
CA ASN A 227 21.29 0.66 29.37
C ASN A 227 20.69 0.17 28.03
N GLY A 228 20.51 1.03 27.02
CA GLY A 228 19.89 0.71 25.73
C GLY A 228 18.36 0.77 25.72
N GLN A 229 17.74 0.39 24.58
CA GLN A 229 16.28 0.27 24.45
C GLN A 229 15.71 -0.61 25.57
N ALA A 230 14.73 -0.08 26.32
CA ALA A 230 14.09 -0.80 27.40
C ALA A 230 13.31 -2.00 26.84
N PHE A 231 13.95 -3.16 26.84
CA PHE A 231 13.31 -4.44 26.61
C PHE A 231 12.57 -4.83 27.87
N GLY A 232 11.24 -4.72 27.83
CA GLY A 232 10.38 -4.82 29.00
C GLY A 232 9.33 -5.91 28.89
N ILE A 233 8.85 -6.34 30.04
CA ILE A 233 7.65 -7.17 30.13
C ILE A 233 6.45 -6.23 30.00
N THR A 234 5.62 -6.45 28.98
CA THR A 234 4.37 -5.71 28.77
C THR A 234 3.20 -6.68 28.73
N TYR A 235 2.01 -6.19 29.09
CA TYR A 235 0.77 -6.94 28.98
C TYR A 235 0.03 -6.44 27.74
N VAL A 236 -0.18 -7.32 26.77
CA VAL A 236 -0.82 -6.99 25.50
C VAL A 236 -2.07 -7.85 25.37
N THR A 237 -3.22 -7.22 25.12
CA THR A 237 -4.46 -7.94 24.82
C THR A 237 -4.42 -8.46 23.39
N GLY A 238 -5.18 -9.51 23.10
CA GLY A 238 -5.24 -10.01 21.73
C GLY A 238 -5.85 -9.00 20.75
N LEU A 239 -6.82 -8.19 21.19
CA LEU A 239 -7.33 -7.03 20.42
C LEU A 239 -6.21 -6.05 20.05
N ALA A 240 -5.30 -5.73 20.98
CA ALA A 240 -4.20 -4.81 20.70
C ALA A 240 -3.24 -5.37 19.64
N ILE A 241 -3.05 -6.70 19.56
CA ILE A 241 -2.28 -7.33 18.47
C ILE A 241 -3.00 -7.13 17.13
N VAL A 242 -4.30 -7.41 17.06
CA VAL A 242 -5.10 -7.26 15.83
C VAL A 242 -5.12 -5.81 15.33
N GLU A 243 -5.34 -4.86 16.25
CA GLU A 243 -5.27 -3.43 15.94
C GLU A 243 -3.87 -3.05 15.43
N ARG A 244 -2.82 -3.53 16.10
CA ARG A 244 -1.45 -3.20 15.70
C ARG A 244 -1.07 -3.75 14.33
N LEU A 245 -1.46 -4.98 14.00
CA LEU A 245 -1.27 -5.55 12.67
C LEU A 245 -2.02 -4.75 11.59
N THR A 246 -3.23 -4.29 11.91
CA THR A 246 -4.04 -3.44 11.01
C THR A 246 -3.41 -2.06 10.82
N GLU A 247 -2.88 -1.45 11.89
CA GLU A 247 -2.13 -0.20 11.82
C GLU A 247 -0.86 -0.35 10.98
N LEU A 248 -0.14 -1.46 11.12
CA LEU A 248 1.06 -1.75 10.33
C LEU A 248 0.74 -1.92 8.85
N HIS A 249 -0.39 -2.55 8.50
CA HIS A 249 -0.91 -2.58 7.13
C HIS A 249 -1.12 -1.16 6.58
N HIS A 250 -1.85 -0.31 7.32
CA HIS A 250 -2.09 1.07 6.90
C HIS A 250 -0.80 1.90 6.79
N THR A 251 0.13 1.71 7.73
CA THR A 251 1.44 2.37 7.75
C THR A 251 2.28 1.94 6.56
N ALA A 252 2.34 0.64 6.26
CA ALA A 252 3.01 0.11 5.08
C ALA A 252 2.43 0.72 3.80
N ARG A 253 1.09 0.75 3.67
CA ARG A 253 0.42 1.39 2.52
C ARG A 253 0.71 2.89 2.42
N GLN A 254 0.82 3.60 3.54
CA GLN A 254 1.21 5.01 3.56
C GLN A 254 2.64 5.20 3.06
N HIS A 255 3.58 4.36 3.52
CA HIS A 255 4.97 4.38 3.06
C HIS A 255 5.11 4.05 1.58
N LEU A 256 4.34 3.07 1.09
CA LEU A 256 4.27 2.71 -0.33
C LEU A 256 3.56 3.76 -1.20
N GLY A 257 2.96 4.79 -0.58
CA GLY A 257 2.22 5.83 -1.29
C GLY A 257 0.82 5.41 -1.77
N HIS A 258 0.31 4.26 -1.37
CA HIS A 258 -1.02 3.77 -1.74
C HIS A 258 -2.19 4.47 -1.04
N THR A 259 -1.91 5.28 -0.02
CA THR A 259 -2.90 6.18 0.61
C THR A 259 -3.03 7.50 -0.14
N ARG A 260 -2.20 7.75 -1.17
CA ARG A 260 -2.34 8.91 -2.02
C ARG A 260 -3.65 8.81 -2.80
N LEU A 261 -4.27 9.97 -3.03
CA LEU A 261 -5.47 10.06 -3.87
C LEU A 261 -5.20 9.36 -5.21
N ARG A 262 -6.09 8.48 -5.61
CA ARG A 262 -6.02 7.76 -6.88
C ARG A 262 -7.05 8.34 -7.82
N HIS A 263 -6.59 8.85 -8.96
CA HIS A 263 -7.46 9.20 -10.07
C HIS A 263 -7.98 7.90 -10.69
N ARG A 264 -9.27 7.62 -10.55
CA ARG A 264 -9.91 6.48 -11.22
C ARG A 264 -10.25 6.88 -12.65
N PHE A 265 -10.13 5.93 -13.57
CA PHE A 265 -10.61 6.10 -14.94
C PHE A 265 -11.95 5.39 -15.07
N ASP A 266 -12.87 6.00 -15.84
CA ASP A 266 -14.22 5.46 -16.02
C ASP A 266 -14.22 4.20 -16.89
N MET A 267 -13.23 4.08 -17.78
CA MET A 267 -13.10 2.94 -18.67
C MET A 267 -12.63 1.69 -17.92
N PRO A 268 -13.24 0.51 -18.22
CA PRO A 268 -12.85 -0.74 -17.60
C PRO A 268 -11.42 -1.14 -17.99
N CYS A 269 -10.83 -2.04 -17.20
CA CYS A 269 -9.52 -2.61 -17.50
C CYS A 269 -9.55 -3.36 -18.84
N PRO A 270 -8.67 -3.05 -19.81
CA PRO A 270 -8.68 -3.74 -21.11
C PRO A 270 -8.32 -5.23 -21.01
N ASN A 271 -7.72 -5.66 -19.90
CA ASN A 271 -7.34 -7.06 -19.70
C ASN A 271 -8.36 -7.89 -18.90
N CYS A 272 -9.05 -7.29 -17.92
CA CYS A 272 -9.98 -8.03 -17.04
C CYS A 272 -11.36 -7.39 -16.88
N HIS A 273 -11.62 -6.31 -17.60
CA HIS A 273 -12.86 -5.52 -17.59
C HIS A 273 -13.30 -4.94 -16.24
N ALA A 274 -12.48 -5.06 -15.19
CA ALA A 274 -12.78 -4.47 -13.89
C ALA A 274 -12.65 -2.94 -13.89
N GLN A 275 -13.59 -2.24 -13.23
CA GLN A 275 -13.56 -0.78 -13.01
C GLN A 275 -12.61 -0.38 -11.86
N THR A 276 -11.42 -0.97 -11.84
CA THR A 276 -10.39 -0.72 -10.81
C THR A 276 -9.14 -0.07 -11.38
N VAL A 277 -9.22 0.42 -12.61
CA VAL A 277 -8.15 1.14 -13.28
C VAL A 277 -8.01 2.53 -12.66
N GLY A 278 -6.78 2.92 -12.37
CA GLY A 278 -6.51 4.25 -11.87
C GLY A 278 -5.03 4.58 -11.85
N ARG A 279 -4.74 5.83 -11.51
CA ARG A 279 -3.40 6.38 -11.35
C ARG A 279 -3.27 6.96 -9.94
N ASP A 280 -2.30 6.49 -9.18
CA ASP A 280 -2.01 7.07 -7.86
C ASP A 280 -1.34 8.46 -8.04
N ASN A 281 -1.69 9.44 -7.20
CA ASN A 281 -1.16 10.80 -7.32
C ASN A 281 0.38 10.84 -7.29
N GLY A 282 0.95 11.46 -8.32
CA GLY A 282 2.39 11.59 -8.51
C GLY A 282 3.07 10.40 -9.19
N GLN A 283 2.32 9.37 -9.60
CA GLN A 283 2.83 8.32 -10.47
C GLN A 283 2.43 8.56 -11.93
N ALA A 284 3.30 8.17 -12.87
CA ALA A 284 3.04 8.24 -14.30
C ALA A 284 2.41 6.94 -14.87
N ILE A 285 2.34 5.90 -14.04
CA ILE A 285 1.86 4.57 -14.40
C ILE A 285 0.38 4.47 -14.01
N ILE A 286 -0.43 3.95 -14.94
CA ILE A 286 -1.83 3.59 -14.73
C ILE A 286 -1.87 2.09 -14.49
N ASP A 287 -2.50 1.65 -13.42
CA ASP A 287 -2.57 0.23 -13.07
C ASP A 287 -4.01 -0.21 -12.76
N CYS A 288 -4.28 -1.50 -12.95
CA CYS A 288 -5.53 -2.13 -12.54
C CYS A 288 -5.32 -2.88 -11.22
N ARG A 289 -6.11 -2.58 -10.19
CA ARG A 289 -5.97 -3.27 -8.89
C ARG A 289 -6.51 -4.70 -8.87
N THR A 290 -7.30 -5.09 -9.87
CA THR A 290 -7.86 -6.45 -9.94
C THR A 290 -6.89 -7.44 -10.57
N CYS A 291 -6.31 -7.09 -11.73
CA CYS A 291 -5.39 -7.99 -12.46
C CYS A 291 -3.92 -7.55 -12.41
N GLU A 292 -3.62 -6.43 -11.77
CA GLU A 292 -2.25 -5.92 -11.52
C GLU A 292 -1.45 -5.55 -12.77
N TYR A 293 -2.11 -5.47 -13.93
CA TYR A 293 -1.50 -4.91 -15.12
C TYR A 293 -1.27 -3.42 -14.96
N ALA A 294 -0.15 -2.96 -15.53
CA ALA A 294 0.29 -1.59 -15.49
C ALA A 294 0.63 -1.12 -16.91
N TRP A 295 0.28 0.13 -17.21
CA TRP A 295 0.48 0.78 -18.50
C TRP A 295 1.01 2.20 -18.28
N THR A 296 1.73 2.71 -19.25
CA THR A 296 1.95 4.15 -19.36
C THR A 296 0.66 4.85 -19.78
N GLU A 297 0.53 6.16 -19.51
CA GLU A 297 -0.65 6.93 -19.92
C GLU A 297 -0.91 6.86 -21.44
N ARG A 298 0.15 6.82 -22.26
CA ARG A 298 0.03 6.70 -23.71
C ARG A 298 -0.50 5.33 -24.13
N GLU A 299 0.02 4.26 -23.55
CA GLU A 299 -0.44 2.90 -23.84
C GLU A 299 -1.88 2.69 -23.41
N TYR A 300 -2.27 3.20 -22.22
CA TYR A 300 -3.65 3.10 -21.77
C TYR A 300 -4.61 3.86 -22.69
N LYS A 301 -4.26 5.09 -23.11
CA LYS A 301 -5.07 5.84 -24.08
C LYS A 301 -5.22 5.11 -25.41
N LEU A 302 -4.15 4.46 -25.90
CA LEU A 302 -4.19 3.66 -27.11
C LEU A 302 -5.14 2.45 -26.95
N LEU A 303 -5.00 1.69 -25.86
CA LEU A 303 -5.85 0.53 -25.58
C LEU A 303 -7.33 0.91 -25.38
N VAL A 304 -7.59 2.04 -24.73
CA VAL A 304 -8.94 2.59 -24.59
C VAL A 304 -9.49 2.97 -25.97
N GLY A 305 -8.69 3.60 -26.82
CA GLY A 305 -9.07 3.90 -28.20
C GLY A 305 -9.48 2.65 -28.98
N MET A 306 -8.66 1.59 -28.93
CA MET A 306 -8.97 0.31 -29.55
C MET A 306 -10.26 -0.32 -29.00
N HIS A 307 -10.48 -0.27 -27.68
CA HIS A 307 -11.69 -0.83 -27.09
C HIS A 307 -12.97 -0.08 -27.50
N VAL A 308 -12.89 1.25 -27.60
CA VAL A 308 -13.99 2.09 -28.09
C VAL A 308 -14.25 1.83 -29.59
N GLU A 309 -13.20 1.61 -30.38
CA GLU A 309 -13.32 1.22 -31.79
C GLU A 309 -14.00 -0.15 -31.93
N ASP A 310 -13.61 -1.14 -31.12
CA ASP A 310 -14.24 -2.47 -31.11
C ASP A 310 -15.72 -2.39 -30.71
N GLU A 311 -16.05 -1.65 -29.63
CA GLU A 311 -17.45 -1.45 -29.22
C GLU A 311 -18.25 -0.74 -30.31
N LEU A 312 -17.68 0.25 -30.99
CA LEU A 312 -18.34 0.95 -32.11
C LEU A 312 -18.55 0.01 -33.30
N GLU A 313 -17.55 -0.80 -33.64
CA GLU A 313 -17.64 -1.78 -34.71
C GLU A 313 -18.75 -2.79 -34.43
N GLU A 314 -18.80 -3.32 -33.21
CA GLU A 314 -19.78 -4.34 -32.81
C GLU A 314 -21.20 -3.77 -32.66
N THR A 315 -21.36 -2.58 -32.07
CA THR A 315 -22.69 -2.03 -31.73
C THR A 315 -23.32 -1.20 -32.85
N VAL A 316 -22.52 -0.57 -33.70
CA VAL A 316 -23.00 0.35 -34.75
C VAL A 316 -22.72 -0.19 -36.14
N LEU A 317 -21.45 -0.47 -36.46
CA LEU A 317 -21.07 -0.76 -37.84
C LEU A 317 -21.58 -2.12 -38.30
N ARG A 318 -21.45 -3.16 -37.47
CA ARG A 318 -21.87 -4.51 -37.84
C ARG A 318 -23.39 -4.63 -38.05
N PRO A 319 -24.26 -4.11 -37.16
CA PRO A 319 -25.70 -4.08 -37.43
C PRO A 319 -26.06 -3.30 -38.69
N GLN A 320 -25.41 -2.16 -38.94
CA GLN A 320 -25.63 -1.38 -40.15
C GLN A 320 -25.21 -2.13 -41.42
N LEU A 321 -24.09 -2.86 -41.36
CA LEU A 321 -23.60 -3.68 -42.46
C LEU A 321 -24.52 -4.88 -42.73
N ASP A 322 -24.98 -5.56 -41.67
CA ASP A 322 -25.93 -6.66 -41.77
C ASP A 322 -27.27 -6.18 -42.34
N GLU A 323 -27.74 -5.01 -41.92
CA GLU A 323 -28.93 -4.37 -42.50
C GLU A 323 -28.72 -4.04 -43.99
N ALA A 324 -27.57 -3.46 -44.35
CA ALA A 324 -27.24 -3.13 -45.73
C ALA A 324 -27.18 -4.38 -46.62
N ASN A 325 -26.56 -5.47 -46.13
CA ASN A 325 -26.48 -6.74 -46.84
C ASN A 325 -27.86 -7.38 -47.01
N GLY A 326 -28.69 -7.42 -45.97
CA GLY A 326 -30.05 -7.95 -46.07
C GLY A 326 -30.93 -7.19 -47.08
N ARG A 327 -30.68 -5.88 -47.25
CA ARG A 327 -31.34 -5.07 -48.29
C ARG A 327 -30.81 -5.38 -49.69
N LEU A 328 -29.50 -5.54 -49.84
CA LEU A 328 -28.90 -5.94 -51.11
C LEU A 328 -29.42 -7.31 -51.56
N ASP A 329 -29.54 -8.26 -50.64
CA ASP A 329 -30.14 -9.57 -50.91
C ASP A 329 -31.61 -9.43 -51.35
N SER A 330 -32.39 -8.59 -50.67
CA SER A 330 -33.79 -8.31 -51.04
C SER A 330 -33.91 -7.68 -52.44
N ILE A 331 -32.96 -6.81 -52.83
CA ILE A 331 -32.89 -6.22 -54.17
C ILE A 331 -32.48 -7.28 -55.21
N ALA A 332 -31.51 -8.12 -54.89
CA ALA A 332 -31.06 -9.21 -55.77
C ALA A 332 -32.20 -10.20 -56.04
N ASP A 333 -32.97 -10.57 -55.01
CA ASP A 333 -34.17 -11.41 -55.13
C ASP A 333 -35.23 -10.76 -56.02
N LEU A 334 -35.45 -9.45 -55.87
CA LEU A 334 -36.39 -8.70 -56.71
C LEU A 334 -35.90 -8.63 -58.17
N ALA A 335 -34.60 -8.42 -58.39
CA ALA A 335 -34.01 -8.40 -59.73
C ALA A 335 -34.09 -9.77 -60.42
N ALA A 336 -33.91 -10.86 -59.65
CA ALA A 336 -34.08 -12.23 -60.15
C ALA A 336 -35.52 -12.47 -60.63
N LYS A 337 -36.52 -12.04 -59.85
CA LYS A 337 -37.95 -12.09 -60.24
C LYS A 337 -38.25 -11.27 -61.50
N LEU A 338 -37.66 -10.08 -61.61
CA LEU A 338 -37.80 -9.22 -62.79
C LEU A 338 -37.15 -9.79 -64.06
N THR A 339 -36.28 -10.80 -63.93
CA THR A 339 -35.66 -11.46 -65.09
C THR A 339 -36.61 -12.48 -65.72
N ASP A 340 -37.64 -12.93 -65.00
CA ASP A 340 -38.67 -13.82 -65.51
C ASP A 340 -39.78 -13.03 -66.25
N PRO A 341 -39.89 -13.16 -67.59
CA PRO A 341 -40.90 -12.44 -68.35
C PRO A 341 -42.34 -12.84 -67.99
N ASP A 342 -42.57 -14.03 -67.44
CA ASP A 342 -43.90 -14.47 -67.03
C ASP A 342 -44.34 -13.77 -65.73
N GLU A 343 -43.41 -13.56 -64.78
CA GLU A 343 -43.68 -12.82 -63.54
C GLU A 343 -43.90 -11.32 -63.79
N VAL A 344 -43.13 -10.72 -64.70
CA VAL A 344 -43.22 -9.27 -65.00
C VAL A 344 -44.50 -8.91 -65.76
N ASN A 345 -44.97 -9.78 -66.65
CA ASN A 345 -46.16 -9.53 -67.46
C ASN A 345 -47.48 -9.92 -66.77
N ALA A 346 -47.41 -10.49 -65.56
CA ALA A 346 -48.60 -10.84 -64.80
C ALA A 346 -49.44 -9.58 -64.46
N PRO A 347 -50.77 -9.60 -64.61
CA PRO A 347 -51.62 -8.46 -64.28
C PRO A 347 -51.50 -8.13 -62.78
N GLY A 348 -51.00 -6.93 -62.48
CA GLY A 348 -50.76 -6.46 -61.10
C GLY A 348 -49.30 -6.59 -60.62
N ALA A 349 -48.39 -7.16 -61.41
CA ALA A 349 -46.97 -7.31 -61.06
C ALA A 349 -46.32 -5.96 -60.67
N GLY A 350 -46.64 -4.88 -61.39
CA GLY A 350 -46.12 -3.54 -61.08
C GLY A 350 -46.47 -3.03 -59.67
N GLY A 351 -47.65 -3.40 -59.14
CA GLY A 351 -48.04 -3.05 -57.77
C GLY A 351 -47.24 -3.83 -56.74
N ILE A 352 -47.03 -5.13 -56.99
CA ILE A 352 -46.25 -6.01 -56.12
C ILE A 352 -44.78 -5.57 -56.07
N ILE A 353 -44.20 -5.22 -57.22
CA ILE A 353 -42.83 -4.71 -57.34
C ILE A 353 -42.69 -3.38 -56.59
N LEU A 354 -43.63 -2.45 -56.78
CA LEU A 354 -43.60 -1.15 -56.11
C LEU A 354 -43.74 -1.29 -54.58
N ASP A 355 -44.59 -2.18 -54.10
CA ASP A 355 -44.75 -2.45 -52.67
C ASP A 355 -43.50 -3.12 -52.07
N ALA A 356 -42.84 -4.01 -52.81
CA ALA A 356 -41.56 -4.60 -52.39
C ALA A 356 -40.45 -3.55 -52.32
N ILE A 357 -40.33 -2.66 -53.32
CA ILE A 357 -39.39 -1.54 -53.29
C ILE A 357 -39.68 -0.59 -52.13
N ARG A 358 -40.96 -0.27 -51.87
CA ARG A 358 -41.36 0.57 -50.74
C ARG A 358 -40.99 -0.05 -49.39
N LYS A 359 -41.15 -1.37 -49.23
CA LYS A 359 -40.71 -2.07 -48.01
C LYS A 359 -39.19 -2.04 -47.83
N ILE A 360 -38.42 -2.18 -48.91
CA ILE A 360 -36.94 -2.06 -48.87
C ILE A 360 -36.52 -0.62 -48.52
N MET A 361 -37.30 0.37 -48.95
CA MET A 361 -37.04 1.78 -48.71
C MET A 361 -37.62 2.32 -47.39
N ASP A 362 -38.48 1.56 -46.71
CA ASP A 362 -39.14 2.02 -45.48
C ASP A 362 -38.10 2.31 -44.38
N GLY A 363 -38.30 3.41 -43.66
CA GLY A 363 -37.34 3.93 -42.69
C GLY A 363 -36.11 4.67 -43.26
N HIS A 364 -35.96 4.81 -44.59
CA HIS A 364 -34.87 5.60 -45.19
C HIS A 364 -35.33 6.98 -45.61
N GLN A 365 -34.54 7.99 -45.20
CA GLN A 365 -34.71 9.33 -45.74
C GLN A 365 -34.34 9.33 -47.23
N PRO A 366 -35.19 9.93 -48.11
CA PRO A 366 -34.85 10.12 -49.51
C PRO A 366 -33.56 10.94 -49.64
N PRO A 367 -32.81 10.85 -50.75
CA PRO A 367 -31.53 11.55 -50.93
C PRO A 367 -31.57 13.05 -50.61
N GLU A 368 -32.70 13.69 -50.89
CA GLU A 368 -32.96 15.12 -50.61
C GLU A 368 -33.11 15.43 -49.11
N GLN A 369 -33.51 14.44 -48.30
CA GLN A 369 -33.68 14.55 -46.85
C GLN A 369 -32.51 13.95 -46.07
N ARG A 370 -31.62 13.20 -46.72
CA ARG A 370 -30.36 12.78 -46.09
C ARG A 370 -29.53 14.03 -45.85
N THR A 371 -29.54 14.56 -44.63
CA THR A 371 -28.50 15.48 -44.17
C THR A 371 -27.18 14.71 -44.16
N ILE A 372 -26.52 14.66 -45.31
CA ILE A 372 -25.18 14.11 -45.40
C ILE A 372 -24.31 15.09 -44.62
N GLY A 373 -23.76 14.66 -43.49
CA GLY A 373 -22.89 15.45 -42.61
C GLY A 373 -21.53 15.77 -43.25
N TYR A 374 -21.52 16.29 -44.48
CA TYR A 374 -20.35 16.85 -45.16
C TYR A 374 -20.48 18.38 -45.27
N ASP A 375 -20.99 19.06 -44.23
CA ASP A 375 -20.56 20.44 -44.08
C ASP A 375 -19.12 20.42 -43.56
N VAL A 376 -18.20 20.29 -44.51
CA VAL A 376 -16.76 20.31 -44.26
C VAL A 376 -16.38 21.55 -43.43
N ALA A 377 -17.11 22.66 -43.55
CA ALA A 377 -16.87 23.84 -42.73
C ALA A 377 -17.26 23.60 -41.26
N SER A 378 -18.42 23.01 -40.98
CA SER A 378 -18.84 22.71 -39.60
C SER A 378 -17.93 21.67 -38.95
N THR A 379 -17.49 20.64 -39.68
CA THR A 379 -16.55 19.64 -39.17
C THR A 379 -15.17 20.25 -38.89
N ILE A 380 -14.66 21.13 -39.77
CA ILE A 380 -13.42 21.87 -39.54
C ILE A 380 -13.54 22.80 -38.33
N GLU A 381 -14.69 23.44 -38.13
CA GLU A 381 -14.94 24.33 -36.99
C GLU A 381 -15.01 23.56 -35.67
N GLN A 382 -15.65 22.38 -35.67
CA GLN A 382 -15.72 21.49 -34.50
C GLN A 382 -14.34 20.91 -34.15
N GLN A 383 -13.57 20.47 -35.14
CA GLN A 383 -12.17 20.01 -34.96
C GLN A 383 -11.30 21.14 -34.37
N ARG A 384 -11.41 22.37 -34.90
CA ARG A 384 -10.68 23.53 -34.37
C ARG A 384 -11.08 23.84 -32.92
N ALA A 385 -12.35 23.71 -32.57
CA ALA A 385 -12.82 23.92 -31.21
C ALA A 385 -12.30 22.85 -30.23
N GLU A 386 -12.21 21.59 -30.66
CA GLU A 386 -11.66 20.48 -29.86
C GLU A 386 -10.14 20.59 -29.70
N ASP A 387 -9.42 20.96 -30.77
CA ASP A 387 -7.98 21.24 -30.75
C ASP A 387 -7.68 22.47 -29.86
N ASP A 388 -8.46 23.56 -29.97
CA ASP A 388 -8.31 24.71 -29.08
C ASP A 388 -8.61 24.37 -27.62
N TRP A 389 -9.58 23.48 -27.35
CA TRP A 389 -9.91 23.03 -26.00
C TRP A 389 -8.81 22.17 -25.37
N THR A 390 -8.20 21.27 -26.14
CA THR A 390 -7.16 20.35 -25.65
C THR A 390 -5.82 21.03 -25.38
N TRP A 391 -5.48 22.12 -26.09
CA TRP A 391 -4.15 22.73 -25.98
C TRP A 391 -4.10 24.09 -25.26
N GLN A 392 -5.20 24.85 -25.16
CA GLN A 392 -5.14 26.22 -24.59
C GLN A 392 -5.35 26.31 -23.07
N ARG A 393 -5.91 25.29 -22.40
CA ARG A 393 -6.17 25.35 -20.94
C ARG A 393 -5.03 24.84 -20.06
N ALA A 394 -4.03 24.18 -20.63
CA ALA A 394 -2.77 23.96 -19.91
C ALA A 394 -2.01 25.29 -19.94
N GLU A 395 -1.88 25.97 -18.79
CA GLU A 395 -0.93 27.08 -18.71
C GLU A 395 0.42 26.58 -19.27
N PRO A 396 0.98 27.24 -20.31
CA PRO A 396 2.26 26.81 -20.87
C PRO A 396 3.25 26.69 -19.73
N TYR A 397 3.87 25.50 -19.61
CA TYR A 397 4.73 25.15 -18.47
C TYR A 397 5.71 26.29 -18.17
N LYS A 398 5.40 27.07 -17.14
CA LYS A 398 6.30 28.11 -16.63
C LYS A 398 7.37 27.38 -15.85
N LYS A 399 8.52 27.17 -16.49
CA LYS A 399 9.72 26.63 -15.81
C LYS A 399 9.86 27.37 -14.47
N PRO A 400 9.84 26.68 -13.32
CA PRO A 400 9.89 27.32 -12.03
C PRO A 400 11.11 28.23 -11.99
N ARG A 401 10.89 29.53 -11.72
CA ARG A 401 11.98 30.48 -11.58
C ARG A 401 12.88 29.96 -10.48
N LYS A 402 14.15 29.68 -10.81
CA LYS A 402 15.16 29.36 -9.79
C LYS A 402 15.19 30.53 -8.84
N ASN A 403 14.82 30.31 -7.58
CA ASN A 403 15.01 31.33 -6.56
C ASN A 403 16.48 31.75 -6.59
N PRO A 404 16.79 33.06 -6.67
CA PRO A 404 18.16 33.51 -6.62
C PRO A 404 18.78 32.95 -5.35
N LYS A 405 19.91 32.25 -5.49
CA LYS A 405 20.65 31.70 -4.35
C LYS A 405 20.87 32.83 -3.36
N GLN A 406 20.33 32.72 -2.16
CA GLN A 406 20.66 33.66 -1.10
C GLN A 406 22.20 33.67 -0.98
N PRO A 407 22.84 34.85 -0.99
CA PRO A 407 24.27 34.94 -0.82
C PRO A 407 24.63 34.23 0.48
N VAL A 408 25.41 33.17 0.38
CA VAL A 408 25.93 32.43 1.53
C VAL A 408 26.59 33.46 2.45
N ALA A 409 26.11 33.55 3.69
CA ALA A 409 26.61 34.51 4.67
C ALA A 409 28.14 34.41 4.74
N GLN A 410 28.81 35.50 4.34
CA GLN A 410 30.26 35.64 4.41
C GLN A 410 30.66 35.73 5.88
N GLY A 411 30.83 34.59 6.54
CA GLY A 411 31.14 34.55 7.96
C GLY A 411 31.35 33.17 8.57
N ILE A 412 31.05 32.09 7.86
CA ILE A 412 31.38 30.74 8.35
C ILE A 412 32.89 30.53 8.16
N PRO A 413 33.69 30.41 9.25
CA PRO A 413 35.11 30.17 9.14
C PRO A 413 35.34 28.87 8.36
N LYS A 414 36.17 28.95 7.31
CA LYS A 414 36.65 27.78 6.58
C LYS A 414 37.33 26.86 7.59
N ILE A 415 36.70 25.72 7.87
CA ILE A 415 37.32 24.65 8.67
C ILE A 415 38.59 24.24 7.92
N THR A 416 39.74 24.64 8.45
CA THR A 416 41.05 24.26 7.94
C THR A 416 41.19 22.75 8.07
N GLN A 417 41.50 22.09 6.95
CA GLN A 417 41.88 20.68 6.90
C GLN A 417 43.22 20.48 7.62
N SER A 418 43.22 20.45 8.96
CA SER A 418 44.38 20.03 9.73
C SER A 418 44.19 18.61 10.23
N SER A 419 45.18 17.79 9.88
CA SER A 419 45.56 16.50 10.48
C SER A 419 44.54 15.36 10.42
N ARG A 420 44.68 14.58 9.34
CA ARG A 420 44.64 13.11 9.36
C ARG A 420 45.29 12.57 10.66
N SER A 421 44.49 12.05 11.58
CA SER A 421 44.94 10.97 12.47
C SER A 421 44.37 9.67 11.92
N LEU A 422 45.24 8.90 11.26
CA LEU A 422 45.05 7.47 11.04
C LEU A 422 45.21 6.78 12.40
N LEU A 423 44.13 6.72 13.17
CA LEU A 423 43.96 5.77 14.26
C LEU A 423 42.85 4.83 13.81
N THR A 424 43.25 3.76 13.13
CA THR A 424 42.49 2.52 13.08
C THR A 424 42.49 1.96 14.49
N ASP A 425 41.45 2.32 15.24
CA ASP A 425 41.11 1.72 16.51
C ASP A 425 40.42 0.38 16.20
N ASP A 426 41.25 -0.62 15.87
CA ASP A 426 40.85 -2.02 15.71
C ASP A 426 40.80 -2.71 17.10
N GLY A 427 40.44 -1.94 18.14
CA GLY A 427 40.21 -2.42 19.49
C GLY A 427 38.90 -3.19 19.53
N GLY A 428 39.01 -4.52 19.48
CA GLY A 428 37.89 -5.44 19.51
C GLY A 428 36.91 -5.14 20.64
N LEU A 429 35.72 -4.71 20.26
CA LEU A 429 34.51 -4.81 21.07
C LEU A 429 34.03 -6.27 21.00
N TYR A 430 34.80 -7.18 21.61
CA TYR A 430 34.16 -8.25 22.35
C TYR A 430 33.72 -7.61 23.68
N PRO A 431 32.45 -7.71 24.07
CA PRO A 431 32.04 -7.28 25.40
C PRO A 431 32.69 -8.25 26.39
N ASP A 432 33.81 -7.83 26.96
CA ASP A 432 34.46 -8.52 28.07
C ASP A 432 33.49 -8.65 29.24
N GLU A 433 33.51 -9.83 29.86
CA GLU A 433 32.59 -10.40 30.84
C GLU A 433 32.52 -9.68 32.21
N TYR A 434 32.81 -8.38 32.32
CA TYR A 434 33.09 -7.74 33.64
C TYR A 434 32.42 -6.38 33.96
N THR A 435 31.29 -6.03 33.34
CA THR A 435 30.49 -4.88 33.83
C THR A 435 29.02 -5.22 34.06
N CYS A 436 28.75 -6.40 34.65
CA CYS A 436 27.51 -6.59 35.38
C CYS A 436 27.62 -5.82 36.71
N ALA A 437 27.02 -4.63 36.79
CA ALA A 437 26.79 -4.00 38.08
C ALA A 437 26.05 -5.01 39.00
N PRO A 438 26.53 -5.25 40.23
CA PRO A 438 25.92 -6.26 41.10
C PRO A 438 24.45 -5.89 41.36
N ALA A 439 23.56 -6.83 41.08
CA ALA A 439 22.15 -6.69 41.42
C ALA A 439 22.02 -6.49 42.95
N CYS A 440 21.12 -5.60 43.38
CA CYS A 440 20.88 -5.36 44.79
C CYS A 440 20.50 -6.68 45.50
N PRO A 441 21.15 -7.05 46.62
CA PRO A 441 20.90 -8.33 47.28
C PRO A 441 19.50 -8.46 47.89
N ASN A 442 18.78 -7.35 48.11
CA ASN A 442 17.42 -7.37 48.66
C ASN A 442 16.33 -7.52 47.59
N CYS A 443 16.44 -6.83 46.45
CA CYS A 443 15.39 -6.83 45.42
C CYS A 443 15.79 -7.49 44.09
N HIS A 444 17.06 -7.87 43.93
CA HIS A 444 17.64 -8.45 42.71
C HIS A 444 17.52 -7.56 41.45
N LEU A 445 17.31 -6.25 41.61
CA LEU A 445 17.33 -5.27 40.52
C LEU A 445 18.64 -4.46 40.53
N ILE A 446 19.08 -4.02 39.36
CA ILE A 446 20.25 -3.14 39.20
C ILE A 446 19.76 -1.69 39.35
N HIS A 447 20.12 -1.03 40.46
CA HIS A 447 19.81 0.38 40.70
C HIS A 447 20.98 1.09 41.37
N THR A 448 21.13 2.39 41.10
CA THR A 448 22.10 3.27 41.74
C THR A 448 21.43 3.99 42.91
N GLY A 449 21.40 3.39 44.10
CA GLY A 449 20.79 4.01 45.29
C GLY A 449 20.31 3.01 46.33
N GLU A 450 19.65 3.50 47.40
CA GLU A 450 18.96 2.66 48.38
C GLU A 450 17.85 1.85 47.71
N CYS A 451 17.64 0.61 48.16
CA CYS A 451 16.61 -0.27 47.64
C CYS A 451 15.23 0.32 47.95
N PRO A 452 14.36 0.54 46.94
CA PRO A 452 13.01 1.04 47.15
C PRO A 452 12.12 0.08 47.95
#